data_AF-A0A955V9T4-F1
#
_entry.id   AF-A0A955V9T4-F1
#
_cell.length_a   1.000
_cell.length_b   1.000
_cell.length_c   1.000
_cell.angle_alpha   90.00
_cell.angle_beta   90.00
_cell.angle_gamma   90.00
#
_symmetry.space_group_name_H-M   'P 1'
#
loop_
_entity.id
_entity.type
_entity.pdbx_description
1 polymer ?
#
loop_
_entity_poly.entity_id
_entity_poly.type
_entity_poly.pdbx_seq_one_letter_code
_entity_poly.pdbx_strand_id
1 'polypeptide(L)'
;MSALRTARRRGALAAAAFALVAGGCAGRGPDAQTSGTAGARLQIDVAPLTLAGVTDAVWTLEVTTNAGATTVWTKTVRSSAYGDGQGAIAYVGPCDAQATDNVVTLTLDRLEVDGQAISDYRNPTPVSKPADCTPNGDTPVAFDLTIARAANQGFFDVAVSFEDVFCSAKLDCKRDGQPIDLLFDGDARSTTIVAAFACTSGGSQPTIMYMDALDLDCVDTQSGATTHMVHVPSGGPGNQGPLAPYVFETASYRTYEQLAPYQKCGWTHAIGLDLDAMPATLDCTLTGKATASSQLWPSGFTPAGAVYPYLTWSVKVVTAGALSCDQHALDVQGSGVATDYVRGAPERFAYRMGCEPTPTASVNGEICAGTIPGLADQVVFADTADGVVVSVGSQVSAAMPLPAGDALEGCCLDPCCTAP
;
A
#
# COMPACT_ATOMS: atom_id res chain seq x y z
N MET A 1 58.34 37.86 -3.18
CA MET A 1 58.48 38.26 -1.77
C MET A 1 57.06 38.47 -1.26
N SER A 2 56.43 37.69 -0.38
CA SER A 2 56.87 36.79 0.69
C SER A 2 55.92 35.59 0.79
N ALA A 3 56.47 34.46 1.20
CA ALA A 3 55.77 33.21 1.50
C ALA A 3 55.36 33.13 2.98
N LEU A 4 54.21 32.54 3.29
CA LEU A 4 53.88 31.91 4.59
C LEU A 4 52.75 30.89 4.36
N ARG A 5 53.07 29.60 4.30
CA ARG A 5 53.16 28.60 5.40
C ARG A 5 51.81 27.98 5.79
N THR A 6 51.52 26.87 5.11
CA THR A 6 51.04 25.56 5.59
C THR A 6 50.62 25.39 7.05
N ALA A 7 49.43 24.83 7.25
CA ALA A 7 49.13 23.89 8.35
C ALA A 7 48.13 22.82 7.87
N ARG A 8 48.65 21.62 7.53
CA ARG A 8 47.87 20.39 7.31
C ARG A 8 47.55 19.75 8.65
N ARG A 9 46.27 19.58 9.01
CA ARG A 9 45.86 18.65 10.07
C ARG A 9 45.62 17.28 9.45
N ARG A 10 46.40 16.28 9.89
CA ARG A 10 46.17 14.86 9.64
C ARG A 10 45.21 14.35 10.71
N GLY A 11 43.98 14.02 10.32
CA GLY A 11 43.05 13.23 11.15
C GLY A 11 43.33 11.76 10.93
N ALA A 12 43.61 11.04 12.02
CA ALA A 12 43.81 9.59 12.01
C ALA A 12 42.48 8.87 11.77
N LEU A 13 42.44 8.00 10.76
CA LEU A 13 41.38 7.01 10.59
C LEU A 13 41.59 5.88 11.62
N ALA A 14 40.66 5.78 12.57
CA ALA A 14 40.52 4.61 13.42
C ALA A 14 39.65 3.58 12.69
N ALA A 15 40.23 2.44 12.32
CA ALA A 15 39.50 1.29 11.81
C ALA A 15 38.79 0.58 12.98
N ALA A 16 37.47 0.70 13.05
CA ALA A 16 36.66 -0.10 13.96
C ALA A 16 36.35 -1.44 13.29
N ALA A 17 36.95 -2.51 13.81
CA ALA A 17 36.63 -3.88 13.43
C ALA A 17 35.25 -4.25 14.02
N PHE A 18 34.27 -4.50 13.15
CA PHE A 18 32.98 -5.09 13.52
C PHE A 18 33.21 -6.57 13.87
N ALA A 19 33.11 -6.90 15.16
CA ALA A 19 33.04 -8.28 15.62
C ALA A 19 31.61 -8.80 15.37
N LEU A 20 31.48 -9.83 14.53
CA LEU A 20 30.27 -10.65 14.46
C LEU A 20 30.08 -11.33 15.81
N VAL A 21 29.04 -10.93 16.55
CA VAL A 21 28.55 -11.68 17.70
C VAL A 21 27.63 -12.78 17.18
N ALA A 22 28.15 -14.00 17.08
CA ALA A 22 27.32 -15.19 16.95
C ALA A 22 26.56 -15.37 18.28
N GLY A 23 25.28 -14.94 18.29
CA GLY A 23 24.36 -15.20 19.39
C GLY A 23 24.08 -16.70 19.48
N GLY A 24 24.68 -17.35 20.48
CA GLY A 24 24.45 -18.75 20.78
C GLY A 24 23.07 -18.96 21.41
N CYS A 25 22.32 -19.92 20.88
CA CYS A 25 21.12 -20.47 21.49
C CYS A 25 21.46 -21.13 22.85
N ALA A 26 20.84 -20.67 23.94
CA ALA A 26 20.79 -21.36 25.22
C ALA A 26 19.47 -20.96 25.93
N GLY A 27 18.60 -21.84 26.43
CA GLY A 27 18.68 -23.28 26.59
C GLY A 27 17.29 -23.92 26.64
N ARG A 28 17.21 -25.16 26.13
CA ARG A 28 16.07 -26.08 26.31
C ARG A 28 16.12 -26.64 27.73
N GLY A 29 14.98 -26.60 28.43
CA GLY A 29 14.74 -27.45 29.59
C GLY A 29 14.76 -28.93 29.19
N PRO A 30 15.20 -29.84 30.08
CA PRO A 30 15.26 -31.26 29.79
C PRO A 30 13.86 -31.88 29.94
N ASP A 31 13.03 -31.72 28.92
CA ASP A 31 11.87 -32.61 28.74
C ASP A 31 12.32 -33.90 28.06
N ALA A 32 11.83 -35.00 28.59
CA ALA A 32 12.22 -36.36 28.29
C ALA A 32 12.28 -36.65 26.78
N GLN A 33 13.48 -37.01 26.31
CA GLN A 33 13.72 -37.67 25.03
C GLN A 33 13.06 -39.06 25.04
N THR A 34 11.78 -39.12 24.71
CA THR A 34 11.21 -40.32 24.11
C THR A 34 11.68 -40.36 22.67
N SER A 35 12.39 -41.42 22.29
CA SER A 35 12.80 -41.73 20.92
C SER A 35 11.57 -42.10 20.07
N GLY A 36 10.62 -41.17 19.94
CA GLY A 36 9.52 -41.24 19.01
C GLY A 36 10.06 -40.96 17.61
N THR A 37 9.71 -41.82 16.67
CA THR A 37 9.87 -41.65 15.23
C THR A 37 9.72 -40.17 14.88
N ALA A 38 10.72 -39.56 14.25
CA ALA A 38 10.69 -38.15 13.88
C ALA A 38 9.52 -37.91 12.91
N GLY A 39 8.35 -37.59 13.45
CA GLY A 39 7.15 -37.30 12.66
C GLY A 39 7.40 -36.09 11.75
N ALA A 40 6.57 -35.92 10.73
CA ALA A 40 6.58 -34.71 9.93
C ALA A 40 6.35 -33.49 10.82
N ARG A 41 7.06 -32.39 10.56
CA ARG A 41 6.96 -31.15 11.33
C ARG A 41 6.77 -29.96 10.41
N LEU A 42 6.14 -28.93 10.95
CA LEU A 42 6.05 -27.60 10.34
C LEU A 42 7.02 -26.69 11.06
N GLN A 43 7.87 -25.99 10.31
CA GLN A 43 8.62 -24.84 10.80
C GLN A 43 7.85 -23.58 10.42
N ILE A 44 7.21 -22.95 11.40
CA ILE A 44 6.38 -21.77 11.20
C ILE A 44 7.16 -20.55 11.65
N ASP A 45 7.40 -19.64 10.71
CA ASP A 45 8.12 -18.39 10.93
C ASP A 45 7.18 -17.21 10.66
N VAL A 46 7.15 -16.22 11.56
CA VAL A 46 6.47 -14.95 11.35
C VAL A 46 7.53 -13.86 11.29
N ALA A 47 7.52 -13.05 10.23
CA ALA A 47 8.46 -11.96 10.06
C ALA A 47 8.34 -10.91 11.19
N PRO A 48 9.43 -10.20 11.56
CA PRO A 48 9.37 -9.12 12.53
C PRO A 48 8.35 -8.06 12.16
N LEU A 49 7.61 -7.57 13.16
CA LEU A 49 6.73 -6.42 12.98
C LEU A 49 7.57 -5.14 13.07
N THR A 50 7.55 -4.34 12.02
CA THR A 50 8.14 -2.99 12.02
C THR A 50 7.17 -2.00 12.66
N LEU A 51 6.89 -2.19 13.94
CA LEU A 51 5.96 -1.35 14.71
C LEU A 51 6.67 -0.73 15.91
N ALA A 52 6.92 0.58 15.84
CA ALA A 52 7.58 1.31 16.91
C ALA A 52 6.87 1.12 18.27
N GLY A 53 7.66 0.70 19.26
CA GLY A 53 7.24 0.54 20.66
C GLY A 53 6.54 -0.78 20.98
N VAL A 54 6.26 -1.65 20.00
CA VAL A 54 5.73 -3.00 20.29
C VAL A 54 6.80 -3.81 21.02
N THR A 55 6.43 -4.38 22.18
CA THR A 55 7.30 -5.16 23.06
C THR A 55 6.86 -6.61 23.23
N ASP A 56 5.69 -6.98 22.69
CA ASP A 56 5.30 -8.37 22.51
C ASP A 56 4.16 -8.47 21.48
N ALA A 57 4.04 -9.63 20.84
CA ALA A 57 2.87 -10.04 20.08
C ALA A 57 2.46 -11.44 20.55
N VAL A 58 1.15 -11.64 20.70
CA VAL A 58 0.56 -12.92 21.07
C VAL A 58 -0.13 -13.51 19.86
N TRP A 59 0.30 -14.69 19.46
CA TRP A 59 -0.15 -15.36 18.26
C TRP A 59 -0.82 -16.68 18.63
N THR A 60 -1.92 -17.00 17.96
CA THR A 60 -2.47 -18.36 17.92
C THR A 60 -2.16 -19.00 16.57
N LEU A 61 -1.46 -20.12 16.64
CA LEU A 61 -1.14 -21.01 15.53
C LEU A 61 -2.11 -22.18 15.54
N GLU A 62 -2.76 -22.44 14.42
CA GLU A 62 -3.64 -23.60 14.23
C GLU A 62 -3.20 -24.37 12.98
N VAL A 63 -3.12 -25.70 13.10
CA VAL A 63 -2.89 -26.59 11.95
C VAL A 63 -4.10 -27.49 11.77
N THR A 64 -4.67 -27.47 10.58
CA THR A 64 -5.85 -28.26 10.21
C THR A 64 -5.60 -29.09 8.95
N THR A 65 -6.42 -30.13 8.75
CA THR A 65 -6.47 -31.00 7.56
C THR A 65 -7.91 -31.19 7.10
N ASN A 66 -8.11 -31.85 5.96
CA ASN A 66 -9.43 -32.13 5.38
C ASN A 66 -10.23 -30.83 5.13
N ALA A 67 -9.61 -29.87 4.45
CA ALA A 67 -10.13 -28.53 4.17
C ALA A 67 -10.59 -27.78 5.44
N GLY A 68 -9.85 -27.93 6.54
CA GLY A 68 -10.17 -27.29 7.82
C GLY A 68 -11.10 -28.09 8.73
N ALA A 69 -11.55 -29.29 8.32
CA ALA A 69 -12.50 -30.08 9.11
C ALA A 69 -11.87 -30.77 10.33
N THR A 70 -10.55 -30.98 10.34
CA THR A 70 -9.85 -31.67 11.43
C THR A 70 -8.68 -30.82 11.94
N THR A 71 -8.73 -30.39 13.20
CA THR A 71 -7.59 -29.72 13.86
C THR A 71 -6.56 -30.76 14.27
N VAL A 72 -5.33 -30.61 13.77
CA VAL A 72 -4.17 -31.40 14.20
C VAL A 72 -3.70 -30.89 15.55
N TRP A 73 -3.52 -29.57 15.68
CA TRP A 73 -3.22 -28.91 16.95
C TRP A 73 -3.46 -27.40 16.88
N THR A 74 -3.58 -26.78 18.05
CA THR A 74 -3.63 -25.32 18.25
C THR A 74 -2.64 -24.92 19.35
N LYS A 75 -1.94 -23.80 19.17
CA LYS A 75 -0.95 -23.30 20.13
C LYS A 75 -0.94 -21.78 20.16
N THR A 76 -1.07 -21.21 21.35
CA THR A 76 -0.76 -19.80 21.59
C THR A 76 0.72 -19.63 21.96
N VAL A 77 1.40 -18.69 21.30
CA VAL A 77 2.81 -18.36 21.50
C VAL A 77 2.97 -16.84 21.65
N ARG A 78 4.09 -16.43 22.27
CA ARG A 78 4.49 -15.03 22.43
C ARG A 78 5.78 -14.76 21.69
N SER A 79 5.91 -13.61 21.05
CA SER A 79 7.16 -13.17 20.42
C SER A 79 8.31 -13.07 21.44
N SER A 80 8.02 -12.71 22.69
CA SER A 80 9.02 -12.65 23.78
C SER A 80 9.58 -14.01 24.20
N ALA A 81 8.84 -15.10 23.95
CA ALA A 81 9.25 -16.46 24.33
C ALA A 81 9.75 -17.28 23.13
N TYR A 82 9.26 -16.99 21.93
CA TYR A 82 9.51 -17.78 20.71
C TYR A 82 10.10 -16.95 19.56
N GLY A 83 10.55 -15.71 19.81
CA GLY A 83 11.15 -14.87 18.78
C GLY A 83 11.87 -13.65 19.33
N ASP A 84 11.58 -12.47 18.77
CA ASP A 84 12.35 -11.24 18.98
C ASP A 84 11.77 -10.30 20.05
N GLY A 85 10.63 -10.65 20.65
CA GLY A 85 9.89 -9.77 21.57
C GLY A 85 9.34 -8.50 20.91
N GLN A 86 9.27 -8.42 19.58
CA GLN A 86 8.73 -7.28 18.83
C GLN A 86 7.70 -7.70 17.78
N GLY A 87 7.50 -9.01 17.60
CA GLY A 87 6.42 -9.55 16.80
C GLY A 87 6.78 -10.85 16.09
N ALA A 88 8.06 -11.06 15.78
CA ALA A 88 8.52 -12.27 15.15
C ALA A 88 8.35 -13.47 16.09
N ILE A 89 8.06 -14.63 15.50
CA ILE A 89 8.13 -15.93 16.16
C ILE A 89 8.74 -16.95 15.20
N ALA A 90 9.41 -17.94 15.78
CA ALA A 90 9.79 -19.18 15.11
C ALA A 90 9.29 -20.35 15.98
N TYR A 91 8.41 -21.19 15.42
CA TYR A 91 7.80 -22.30 16.13
C TYR A 91 7.82 -23.58 15.29
N VAL A 92 8.17 -24.71 15.91
CA VAL A 92 8.13 -26.02 15.26
C VAL A 92 7.05 -26.88 15.90
N GLY A 93 6.07 -27.32 15.09
CA GLY A 93 4.95 -28.15 15.52
C GLY A 93 4.78 -29.42 14.68
N PRO A 94 3.99 -30.41 15.14
CA PRO A 94 3.68 -31.60 14.35
C PRO A 94 2.98 -31.27 13.03
N CYS A 95 3.10 -32.14 12.03
CA CYS A 95 2.28 -32.11 10.83
C CYS A 95 1.73 -33.48 10.47
N ASP A 96 0.58 -33.53 9.80
CA ASP A 96 0.04 -34.76 9.24
C ASP A 96 0.51 -34.96 7.79
N ALA A 97 1.59 -35.71 7.62
CA ALA A 97 2.10 -36.06 6.29
C ALA A 97 1.24 -37.11 5.54
N GLN A 98 0.16 -37.63 6.14
CA GLN A 98 -0.82 -38.47 5.42
C GLN A 98 -1.94 -37.62 4.79
N ALA A 99 -2.15 -36.40 5.27
CA ALA A 99 -3.06 -35.44 4.67
C ALA A 99 -2.41 -34.70 3.51
N THR A 100 -3.17 -34.46 2.44
CA THR A 100 -2.71 -33.71 1.25
C THR A 100 -3.07 -32.24 1.29
N ASP A 101 -3.73 -31.78 2.35
CA ASP A 101 -4.36 -30.46 2.44
C ASP A 101 -4.17 -29.83 3.82
N ASN A 102 -2.95 -29.95 4.38
CA ASN A 102 -2.63 -29.27 5.62
C ASN A 102 -2.70 -27.75 5.41
N VAL A 103 -3.32 -27.06 6.36
CA VAL A 103 -3.41 -25.60 6.38
C VAL A 103 -2.91 -25.10 7.73
N VAL A 104 -1.98 -24.16 7.69
CA VAL A 104 -1.53 -23.41 8.87
C VAL A 104 -2.28 -22.09 8.89
N THR A 105 -2.99 -21.81 9.98
CA THR A 105 -3.68 -20.55 10.23
C THR A 105 -2.96 -19.80 11.36
N LEU A 106 -2.65 -18.53 11.10
CA LEU A 106 -2.06 -17.59 12.04
C LEU A 106 -3.12 -16.56 12.43
N THR A 107 -3.32 -16.39 13.74
CA THR A 107 -4.17 -15.36 14.34
C THR A 107 -3.34 -14.48 15.26
N LEU A 108 -3.38 -13.17 15.05
CA LEU A 108 -2.84 -12.19 15.99
C LEU A 108 -3.88 -11.96 17.08
N ASP A 109 -3.62 -12.43 18.29
CA ASP A 109 -4.56 -12.27 19.41
C ASP A 109 -4.45 -10.87 20.01
N ARG A 110 -3.23 -10.35 20.16
CA ARG A 110 -2.96 -8.98 20.62
C ARG A 110 -1.51 -8.54 20.36
N LEU A 111 -1.33 -7.23 20.29
CA LEU A 111 -0.04 -6.54 20.40
C LEU A 111 0.09 -5.89 21.77
N GLU A 112 1.30 -5.86 22.33
CA GLU A 112 1.61 -5.26 23.63
C GLU A 112 2.69 -4.17 23.50
N VAL A 113 2.52 -3.07 24.24
CA VAL A 113 3.53 -2.01 24.46
C VAL A 113 3.74 -1.91 25.96
N ASP A 114 4.98 -2.08 26.43
CA ASP A 114 5.33 -2.12 27.86
C ASP A 114 4.46 -3.11 28.67
N GLY A 115 4.13 -4.25 28.05
CA GLY A 115 3.29 -5.30 28.64
C GLY A 115 1.80 -4.98 28.71
N GLN A 116 1.35 -3.86 28.13
CA GLN A 116 -0.07 -3.50 28.02
C GLN A 116 -0.58 -3.76 26.61
N ALA A 117 -1.74 -4.40 26.50
CA ALA A 117 -2.38 -4.63 25.22
C ALA A 117 -2.80 -3.29 24.58
N ILE A 118 -2.49 -3.13 23.30
CA ILE A 118 -2.95 -1.99 22.49
C ILE A 118 -4.14 -2.41 21.61
N SER A 119 -4.92 -1.44 21.17
CA SER A 119 -6.08 -1.64 20.29
C SER A 119 -6.13 -0.65 19.12
N ASP A 120 -5.11 0.19 19.00
CA ASP A 120 -4.98 1.23 17.99
C ASP A 120 -4.44 0.68 16.66
N TYR A 121 -4.75 -0.57 16.30
CA TYR A 121 -4.30 -1.19 15.06
C TYR A 121 -5.43 -1.96 14.36
N ARG A 122 -5.27 -2.17 13.06
CA ARG A 122 -6.16 -3.02 12.26
C ARG A 122 -5.57 -4.42 12.20
N ASN A 123 -6.30 -5.39 12.72
CA ASN A 123 -5.84 -6.77 12.74
C ASN A 123 -6.07 -7.43 11.36
N PRO A 124 -5.01 -7.84 10.62
CA PRO A 124 -5.19 -8.47 9.31
C PRO A 124 -5.61 -9.94 9.37
N THR A 125 -5.57 -10.55 10.56
CA THR A 125 -5.75 -11.99 10.79
C THR A 125 -7.21 -12.37 11.08
N PRO A 126 -7.61 -13.65 10.95
CA PRO A 126 -6.80 -14.84 10.63
C PRO A 126 -6.24 -14.82 9.20
N VAL A 127 -5.04 -15.39 9.00
CA VAL A 127 -4.47 -15.65 7.68
C VAL A 127 -3.97 -17.08 7.59
N SER A 128 -4.13 -17.71 6.43
CA SER A 128 -3.85 -19.14 6.26
C SER A 128 -2.92 -19.39 5.07
N LYS A 129 -2.03 -20.37 5.22
CA LYS A 129 -1.18 -20.88 4.14
C LYS A 129 -1.28 -22.40 4.04
N PRO A 130 -1.36 -22.96 2.82
CA PRO A 130 -1.24 -24.40 2.64
C PRO A 130 0.17 -24.86 3.03
N ALA A 131 0.30 -26.11 3.45
CA ALA A 131 1.58 -26.71 3.78
C ALA A 131 1.69 -28.15 3.26
N ASP A 132 2.75 -28.40 2.49
CA ASP A 132 3.02 -29.72 1.93
C ASP A 132 3.93 -30.51 2.89
N CYS A 133 3.30 -31.29 3.76
CA CYS A 133 4.04 -32.00 4.79
C CYS A 133 4.73 -33.25 4.26
N THR A 134 6.05 -33.31 4.47
CA THR A 134 6.87 -34.44 4.03
C THR A 134 7.16 -35.37 5.21
N PRO A 135 7.08 -36.70 5.04
CA PRO A 135 7.45 -37.64 6.09
C PRO A 135 8.89 -37.42 6.57
N ASN A 136 9.08 -37.29 7.88
CA ASN A 136 10.39 -37.07 8.53
C ASN A 136 11.12 -35.79 8.12
N GLY A 137 10.41 -34.81 7.56
CA GLY A 137 10.95 -33.50 7.19
C GLY A 137 10.31 -32.35 7.96
N ASP A 138 11.01 -31.21 7.94
CA ASP A 138 10.48 -29.93 8.39
C ASP A 138 10.00 -29.17 7.15
N THR A 139 8.71 -28.89 7.08
CA THR A 139 8.12 -28.08 6.01
C THR A 139 8.06 -26.62 6.47
N PRO A 140 8.76 -25.68 5.80
CA PRO A 140 8.72 -24.27 6.17
C PRO A 140 7.40 -23.63 5.77
N VAL A 141 6.84 -22.82 6.67
CA VAL A 141 5.67 -21.96 6.44
C VAL A 141 6.01 -20.59 7.00
N ALA A 142 6.32 -19.66 6.10
CA ALA A 142 6.63 -18.28 6.47
C ALA A 142 5.40 -17.38 6.29
N PHE A 143 5.10 -16.59 7.30
CA PHE A 143 4.13 -15.50 7.24
C PHE A 143 4.85 -14.16 7.24
N ASP A 144 4.51 -13.33 6.27
CA ASP A 144 4.96 -11.95 6.18
C ASP A 144 3.73 -11.05 6.31
N LEU A 145 3.70 -10.22 7.34
CA LEU A 145 2.60 -9.32 7.63
C LEU A 145 3.13 -7.94 7.93
N THR A 146 2.54 -6.96 7.27
CA THR A 146 2.64 -5.57 7.67
C THR A 146 1.33 -5.17 8.33
N ILE A 147 1.39 -4.57 9.52
CA ILE A 147 0.19 -4.21 10.31
C ILE A 147 0.00 -2.70 10.29
N ALA A 148 -1.17 -2.26 9.87
CA ALA A 148 -1.61 -0.88 9.97
C ALA A 148 -1.96 -0.49 11.42
N ARG A 149 -1.26 0.51 11.96
CA ARG A 149 -1.50 1.07 13.30
C ARG A 149 -1.88 2.55 13.25
N ALA A 150 -2.95 2.96 13.93
CA ALA A 150 -3.34 4.35 14.07
C ALA A 150 -2.21 5.19 14.68
N ALA A 151 -1.88 6.31 14.04
CA ALA A 151 -0.84 7.23 14.47
C ALA A 151 -1.46 8.51 15.03
N ASN A 152 -1.11 8.82 16.28
CA ASN A 152 -1.58 10.02 17.00
C ASN A 152 -0.60 11.22 16.87
N GLN A 153 0.34 11.17 15.92
CA GLN A 153 1.36 12.21 15.77
C GLN A 153 0.82 13.42 15.00
N GLY A 154 0.09 14.29 15.69
CA GLY A 154 0.03 15.77 15.58
C GLY A 154 -0.07 16.52 14.24
N PHE A 155 -0.03 15.87 13.08
CA PHE A 155 -0.03 16.51 11.75
C PHE A 155 -1.09 15.93 10.80
N PHE A 156 -1.80 14.88 11.23
CA PHE A 156 -2.81 14.17 10.46
C PHE A 156 -3.96 13.79 11.41
N ASP A 157 -5.20 14.06 11.02
CA ASP A 157 -6.36 13.83 11.88
C ASP A 157 -6.63 12.33 12.14
N VAL A 158 -6.29 11.46 11.17
CA VAL A 158 -6.21 10.00 11.31
C VAL A 158 -5.12 9.49 10.37
N ALA A 159 -4.09 8.82 10.90
CA ALA A 159 -3.05 8.20 10.09
C ALA A 159 -2.88 6.72 10.46
N VAL A 160 -2.43 5.88 9.52
CA VAL A 160 -2.04 4.48 9.74
C VAL A 160 -0.56 4.28 9.42
N SER A 161 0.15 3.51 10.24
CA SER A 161 1.56 3.17 10.09
C SER A 161 1.72 1.77 9.49
N PHE A 162 2.52 1.61 8.46
CA PHE A 162 3.00 0.32 7.93
C PHE A 162 4.45 0.47 7.47
N GLU A 163 5.39 -0.38 7.91
CA GLU A 163 6.85 -0.19 7.66
C GLU A 163 7.40 1.18 8.13
N ASP A 164 6.93 1.70 9.26
CA ASP A 164 7.19 3.09 9.67
C ASP A 164 6.69 4.16 8.67
N VAL A 165 5.83 3.80 7.71
CA VAL A 165 5.15 4.73 6.80
C VAL A 165 3.78 5.10 7.34
N PHE A 166 3.61 6.37 7.71
CA PHE A 166 2.39 6.96 8.21
C PHE A 166 1.58 7.56 7.08
N CYS A 167 0.38 7.04 6.83
CA CYS A 167 -0.51 7.49 5.77
C CYS A 167 -1.86 7.95 6.32
N SER A 168 -2.41 9.02 5.75
CA SER A 168 -3.77 9.48 6.00
C SER A 168 -4.56 9.51 4.70
N ALA A 169 -5.85 9.19 4.78
CA ALA A 169 -6.78 9.38 3.68
C ALA A 169 -8.06 10.04 4.16
N LYS A 170 -8.72 10.78 3.27
CA LYS A 170 -10.05 11.34 3.50
C LYS A 170 -10.79 11.60 2.21
N LEU A 171 -12.10 11.77 2.34
CA LEU A 171 -12.96 12.33 1.30
C LEU A 171 -13.88 13.37 1.91
N ASP A 172 -13.78 14.60 1.43
CA ASP A 172 -14.59 15.72 1.91
C ASP A 172 -15.51 16.21 0.78
N CYS A 173 -16.80 16.29 1.08
CA CYS A 173 -17.83 16.90 0.24
C CYS A 173 -18.38 18.18 0.85
N LYS A 174 -18.26 18.32 2.17
CA LYS A 174 -18.76 19.47 2.93
C LYS A 174 -17.70 20.07 3.85
N ARG A 175 -17.77 21.39 4.01
CA ARG A 175 -17.03 22.15 5.03
C ARG A 175 -18.03 22.98 5.82
N ASP A 176 -17.99 22.83 7.14
CA ASP A 176 -18.90 23.54 8.06
C ASP A 176 -20.39 23.32 7.71
N GLY A 177 -20.72 22.11 7.25
CA GLY A 177 -22.07 21.70 6.85
C GLY A 177 -22.53 22.17 5.47
N GLN A 178 -21.71 22.95 4.75
CA GLN A 178 -22.01 23.42 3.40
C GLN A 178 -21.20 22.64 2.35
N PRO A 179 -21.72 22.46 1.11
CA PRO A 179 -20.94 21.94 0.00
C PRO A 179 -19.59 22.69 -0.16
N ILE A 180 -18.55 21.96 -0.54
CA ILE A 180 -17.24 22.58 -0.80
C ILE A 180 -17.28 23.25 -2.18
N ASP A 181 -17.22 24.57 -2.22
CA ASP A 181 -17.08 25.33 -3.46
C ASP A 181 -15.60 25.61 -3.76
N LEU A 182 -14.96 24.74 -4.54
CA LEU A 182 -13.51 24.80 -4.78
C LEU A 182 -13.15 25.06 -6.25
N LEU A 183 -13.56 24.17 -7.15
CA LEU A 183 -13.25 24.28 -8.58
C LEU A 183 -14.15 25.31 -9.26
N PHE A 184 -13.63 25.95 -10.31
CA PHE A 184 -14.36 26.96 -11.08
C PHE A 184 -15.29 26.31 -12.09
N ASP A 185 -16.54 26.76 -12.09
CA ASP A 185 -17.55 26.54 -13.13
C ASP A 185 -17.87 27.90 -13.77
N GLY A 186 -17.23 28.17 -14.90
CA GLY A 186 -17.17 29.52 -15.47
C GLY A 186 -16.44 30.50 -14.54
N ASP A 187 -17.11 31.59 -14.16
CA ASP A 187 -16.54 32.66 -13.32
C ASP A 187 -16.75 32.45 -11.81
N ALA A 188 -17.51 31.42 -11.42
CA ALA A 188 -17.84 31.13 -10.02
C ALA A 188 -17.22 29.80 -9.58
N ARG A 189 -17.08 29.59 -8.27
CA ARG A 189 -16.76 28.26 -7.73
C ARG A 189 -18.05 27.49 -7.49
N SER A 190 -17.99 26.18 -7.66
CA SER A 190 -19.14 25.29 -7.51
C SER A 190 -18.78 24.01 -6.76
N THR A 191 -19.80 23.19 -6.48
CA THR A 191 -19.72 22.00 -5.63
C THR A 191 -18.63 21.05 -6.11
N THR A 192 -17.71 20.74 -5.20
CA THR A 192 -16.52 19.94 -5.46
C THR A 192 -16.37 18.88 -4.38
N ILE A 193 -16.16 17.62 -4.79
CA ILE A 193 -15.70 16.57 -3.88
C ILE A 193 -14.16 16.54 -3.88
N VAL A 194 -13.56 16.34 -2.72
CA VAL A 194 -12.10 16.31 -2.55
C VAL A 194 -11.67 15.01 -1.90
N ALA A 195 -10.94 14.18 -2.62
CA ALA A 195 -10.29 12.99 -2.07
C ALA A 195 -8.80 13.28 -1.89
N ALA A 196 -8.28 13.00 -0.70
CA ALA A 196 -6.88 13.26 -0.37
C ALA A 196 -6.23 12.04 0.26
N PHE A 197 -4.98 11.82 -0.09
CA PHE A 197 -4.13 10.75 0.41
C PHE A 197 -2.73 11.30 0.61
N ALA A 198 -2.14 11.10 1.78
CA ALA A 198 -0.81 11.60 2.08
C ALA A 198 -0.05 10.61 2.95
N CYS A 199 1.25 10.46 2.70
CA CYS A 199 2.11 9.55 3.43
C CYS A 199 3.45 10.19 3.81
N THR A 200 4.07 9.66 4.86
CA THR A 200 5.44 9.96 5.29
C THR A 200 6.06 8.71 5.89
N SER A 201 7.27 8.36 5.48
CA SER A 201 8.09 7.33 6.13
C SER A 201 8.80 7.92 7.35
N GLY A 202 9.09 7.06 8.32
CA GLY A 202 9.94 7.34 9.47
C GLY A 202 11.42 7.34 9.08
N GLY A 203 12.20 8.23 9.71
CA GLY A 203 13.63 8.32 9.47
C GLY A 203 13.97 8.77 8.04
N SER A 204 15.23 8.62 7.64
CA SER A 204 15.71 8.97 6.29
C SER A 204 15.33 7.95 5.21
N GLN A 205 14.27 7.17 5.42
CA GLN A 205 13.79 6.19 4.45
C GLN A 205 12.98 6.90 3.35
N PRO A 206 13.01 6.43 2.10
CA PRO A 206 12.14 6.97 1.08
C PRO A 206 10.67 6.67 1.41
N THR A 207 9.76 7.56 1.00
CA THR A 207 8.32 7.26 0.95
C THR A 207 7.93 7.11 -0.51
N ILE A 208 7.34 5.98 -0.87
CA ILE A 208 6.81 5.74 -2.21
C ILE A 208 5.32 5.48 -2.07
N MET A 209 4.51 6.32 -2.70
CA MET A 209 3.05 6.24 -2.69
C MET A 209 2.58 5.48 -3.92
N TYR A 210 1.58 4.62 -3.75
CA TYR A 210 0.93 3.86 -4.80
C TYR A 210 -0.57 4.10 -4.75
N MET A 211 -1.22 4.23 -5.89
CA MET A 211 -2.67 4.48 -5.95
C MET A 211 -3.23 3.97 -7.28
N ASP A 212 -4.47 3.51 -7.25
CA ASP A 212 -5.27 3.38 -8.47
C ASP A 212 -5.88 4.72 -8.85
N ALA A 213 -6.69 4.75 -9.90
CA ALA A 213 -7.56 5.88 -10.07
C ALA A 213 -8.66 5.90 -9.02
N LEU A 214 -9.21 7.09 -8.83
CA LEU A 214 -10.50 7.26 -8.22
C LEU A 214 -11.55 7.25 -9.33
N ASP A 215 -12.46 6.29 -9.24
CA ASP A 215 -13.53 6.10 -10.20
C ASP A 215 -14.83 6.67 -9.61
N LEU A 216 -15.52 7.51 -10.39
CA LEU A 216 -16.86 8.01 -10.06
C LEU A 216 -17.88 7.29 -10.92
N ASP A 217 -18.60 6.35 -10.31
CA ASP A 217 -19.62 5.54 -11.00
C ASP A 217 -21.01 5.97 -10.58
N CYS A 218 -21.87 6.27 -11.55
CA CYS A 218 -23.26 6.63 -11.33
C CYS A 218 -24.19 5.54 -11.84
N VAL A 219 -25.19 5.17 -11.04
CA VAL A 219 -26.25 4.22 -11.39
C VAL A 219 -27.56 4.99 -11.48
N ASP A 220 -28.25 4.84 -12.61
CA ASP A 220 -29.63 5.28 -12.73
C ASP A 220 -30.55 4.28 -12.03
N THR A 221 -31.19 4.72 -10.95
CA THR A 221 -32.02 3.87 -10.08
C THR A 221 -33.31 3.36 -10.71
N GLN A 222 -33.76 3.92 -11.84
CA GLN A 222 -34.95 3.47 -12.55
C GLN A 222 -34.63 2.37 -13.57
N SER A 223 -33.54 2.55 -14.31
CA SER A 223 -33.10 1.63 -15.38
C SER A 223 -32.09 0.59 -14.92
N GLY A 224 -31.39 0.85 -13.81
CA GLY A 224 -30.25 0.06 -13.33
C GLY A 224 -28.97 0.24 -14.16
N ALA A 225 -28.93 1.19 -15.09
CA ALA A 225 -27.76 1.42 -15.94
C ALA A 225 -26.63 2.10 -15.16
N THR A 226 -25.43 1.54 -15.23
CA THR A 226 -24.20 2.14 -14.67
C THR A 226 -23.48 2.95 -15.74
N THR A 227 -23.05 4.16 -15.38
CA THR A 227 -22.20 5.03 -16.20
C THR A 227 -20.93 5.35 -15.42
N HIS A 228 -19.78 5.06 -16.03
CA HIS A 228 -18.48 5.50 -15.54
C HIS A 228 -18.29 6.96 -15.91
N MET A 229 -18.18 7.83 -14.92
CA MET A 229 -18.11 9.28 -15.13
C MET A 229 -16.65 9.73 -15.15
N VAL A 230 -15.86 9.39 -14.15
CA VAL A 230 -14.52 9.98 -14.00
C VAL A 230 -13.54 8.90 -13.58
N HIS A 231 -12.32 9.05 -14.07
CA HIS A 231 -11.14 8.30 -13.68
C HIS A 231 -10.02 9.31 -13.41
N VAL A 232 -9.65 9.54 -12.15
CA VAL A 232 -8.57 10.49 -11.78
C VAL A 232 -7.45 9.81 -11.00
N PRO A 233 -6.18 10.09 -11.28
CA PRO A 233 -5.68 11.10 -12.22
C PRO A 233 -5.89 10.70 -13.70
N SER A 234 -6.43 11.62 -14.51
CA SER A 234 -6.49 11.46 -15.98
C SER A 234 -5.29 12.09 -16.70
N GLY A 235 -4.44 12.80 -15.95
CA GLY A 235 -3.31 13.56 -16.47
C GLY A 235 -2.37 14.11 -15.39
N GLY A 236 -1.59 15.12 -15.77
CA GLY A 236 -0.64 15.81 -14.89
C GLY A 236 -1.29 16.65 -13.78
N PRO A 237 -0.48 17.29 -12.91
CA PRO A 237 -1.00 18.16 -11.87
C PRO A 237 -1.69 19.41 -12.46
N GLY A 238 -2.70 19.91 -11.77
CA GLY A 238 -3.51 21.06 -12.17
C GLY A 238 -4.94 20.68 -12.55
N ASN A 239 -5.67 21.66 -13.10
CA ASN A 239 -7.00 21.48 -13.66
C ASN A 239 -6.91 20.73 -15.00
N GLN A 240 -7.85 19.81 -15.22
CA GLN A 240 -7.85 18.86 -16.33
C GLN A 240 -9.09 19.04 -17.23
N GLY A 241 -10.01 19.93 -16.85
CA GLY A 241 -11.26 20.18 -17.54
C GLY A 241 -12.36 19.16 -17.19
N PRO A 242 -13.51 19.26 -17.87
CA PRO A 242 -14.58 18.28 -17.75
C PRO A 242 -14.18 16.95 -18.39
N LEU A 243 -14.46 15.84 -17.70
CA LEU A 243 -14.15 14.49 -18.19
C LEU A 243 -15.39 13.68 -18.59
N ALA A 244 -16.60 14.09 -18.15
CA ALA A 244 -17.84 13.39 -18.42
C ALA A 244 -19.07 14.27 -18.17
N PRO A 245 -20.30 13.80 -18.52
CA PRO A 245 -21.52 14.51 -18.16
C PRO A 245 -21.57 14.83 -16.66
N TYR A 246 -22.19 15.95 -16.29
CA TYR A 246 -22.34 16.38 -14.88
C TYR A 246 -21.03 16.60 -14.11
N VAL A 247 -19.87 16.51 -14.77
CA VAL A 247 -18.56 16.82 -14.18
C VAL A 247 -17.98 17.99 -14.94
N PHE A 248 -18.05 19.18 -14.35
CA PHE A 248 -17.67 20.42 -15.02
C PHE A 248 -16.15 20.66 -15.02
N GLU A 249 -15.43 20.10 -14.03
CA GLU A 249 -13.98 20.28 -13.87
C GLU A 249 -13.41 19.13 -13.02
N THR A 250 -12.15 18.78 -13.28
CA THR A 250 -11.39 17.86 -12.43
C THR A 250 -10.00 18.43 -12.21
N ALA A 251 -9.44 18.21 -11.04
CA ALA A 251 -8.07 18.64 -10.76
C ALA A 251 -7.32 17.60 -9.95
N SER A 252 -6.03 17.45 -10.24
CA SER A 252 -5.12 16.60 -9.47
C SER A 252 -3.96 17.45 -8.95
N TYR A 253 -3.64 17.30 -7.68
CA TYR A 253 -2.56 18.02 -7.03
C TYR A 253 -1.60 17.02 -6.41
N ARG A 254 -0.31 17.34 -6.48
CA ARG A 254 0.75 16.59 -5.84
C ARG A 254 1.44 17.54 -4.89
N THR A 255 1.58 17.13 -3.64
CA THR A 255 2.18 17.96 -2.60
C THR A 255 3.43 17.28 -2.06
N TYR A 256 4.41 18.11 -1.73
CA TYR A 256 5.59 17.74 -0.97
C TYR A 256 5.75 18.76 0.16
N GLU A 257 5.94 18.27 1.37
CA GLU A 257 6.17 19.07 2.56
C GLU A 257 7.35 18.48 3.35
N GLN A 258 8.40 19.28 3.54
CA GLN A 258 9.54 18.89 4.36
C GLN A 258 9.22 19.17 5.83
N LEU A 259 9.01 18.11 6.61
CA LEU A 259 8.74 18.14 8.05
C LEU A 259 9.93 17.55 8.81
N ALA A 260 11.08 18.24 8.77
CA ALA A 260 12.35 17.69 9.27
C ALA A 260 12.22 16.97 10.63
N PRO A 261 12.70 15.71 10.76
CA PRO A 261 13.50 14.95 9.79
C PRO A 261 12.71 14.23 8.68
N TYR A 262 11.38 14.32 8.66
CA TYR A 262 10.49 13.56 7.80
C TYR A 262 10.12 14.30 6.51
N GLN A 263 9.61 13.56 5.53
CA GLN A 263 9.09 14.09 4.28
C GLN A 263 7.67 13.58 4.08
N LYS A 264 6.74 14.50 3.90
CA LYS A 264 5.35 14.21 3.65
C LYS A 264 5.04 14.48 2.19
N CYS A 265 4.41 13.52 1.53
CA CYS A 265 3.88 13.70 0.19
C CYS A 265 2.40 13.40 0.14
N GLY A 266 1.72 13.98 -0.83
CA GLY A 266 0.28 13.83 -0.96
C GLY A 266 -0.22 13.86 -2.39
N TRP A 267 -1.26 13.07 -2.63
CA TRP A 267 -2.18 13.20 -3.75
C TRP A 267 -3.48 13.83 -3.28
N THR A 268 -4.00 14.78 -4.05
CA THR A 268 -5.33 15.34 -3.83
C THR A 268 -6.04 15.45 -5.16
N HIS A 269 -7.21 14.84 -5.24
CA HIS A 269 -8.09 14.92 -6.39
C HIS A 269 -9.32 15.72 -6.03
N ALA A 270 -9.70 16.65 -6.89
CA ALA A 270 -10.90 17.44 -6.79
C ALA A 270 -11.78 17.15 -8.02
N ILE A 271 -13.06 16.87 -7.82
CA ILE A 271 -14.03 16.59 -8.89
C ILE A 271 -15.21 17.54 -8.69
N GLY A 272 -15.43 18.43 -9.66
CA GLY A 272 -16.51 19.40 -9.67
C GLY A 272 -17.78 18.77 -10.26
N LEU A 273 -18.88 18.82 -9.52
CA LEU A 273 -20.17 18.22 -9.91
C LEU A 273 -21.19 19.30 -10.26
N ASP A 274 -21.84 19.17 -11.43
CA ASP A 274 -22.99 19.97 -11.82
C ASP A 274 -24.28 19.29 -11.33
N LEU A 275 -24.61 19.55 -10.06
CA LEU A 275 -25.76 18.93 -9.40
C LEU A 275 -27.11 19.41 -9.95
N ASP A 276 -27.17 20.62 -10.51
CA ASP A 276 -28.41 21.15 -11.09
C ASP A 276 -28.77 20.43 -12.41
N ALA A 277 -27.76 19.93 -13.13
CA ALA A 277 -27.96 19.11 -14.32
C ALA A 277 -28.18 17.62 -14.02
N MET A 278 -27.89 17.14 -12.80
CA MET A 278 -28.02 15.72 -12.46
C MET A 278 -29.49 15.28 -12.32
N PRO A 279 -29.92 14.20 -13.01
CA PRO A 279 -31.24 13.62 -12.81
C PRO A 279 -31.43 13.12 -11.37
N ALA A 280 -32.65 13.30 -10.84
CA ALA A 280 -33.03 12.77 -9.53
C ALA A 280 -33.05 11.22 -9.43
N THR A 281 -32.76 10.53 -10.54
CA THR A 281 -32.64 9.07 -10.60
C THR A 281 -31.21 8.59 -10.38
N LEU A 282 -30.20 9.47 -10.41
CA LEU A 282 -28.80 9.06 -10.30
C LEU A 282 -28.33 8.94 -8.85
N ASP A 283 -27.69 7.82 -8.55
CA ASP A 283 -26.88 7.59 -7.36
C ASP A 283 -25.43 7.38 -7.79
N CYS A 284 -24.48 8.13 -7.22
CA CYS A 284 -23.07 8.03 -7.59
C CYS A 284 -22.19 7.62 -6.40
N THR A 285 -21.21 6.76 -6.67
CA THR A 285 -20.22 6.28 -5.68
C THR A 285 -18.81 6.59 -6.19
N LEU A 286 -17.99 7.19 -5.34
CA LEU A 286 -16.56 7.31 -5.59
C LEU A 286 -15.85 6.10 -4.97
N THR A 287 -15.09 5.39 -5.79
CA THR A 287 -14.26 4.25 -5.37
C THR A 287 -12.79 4.49 -5.69
N GLY A 288 -11.90 3.80 -5.01
CA GLY A 288 -10.47 3.82 -5.32
C GLY A 288 -9.65 3.15 -4.21
N LYS A 289 -8.36 2.96 -4.47
CA LYS A 289 -7.44 2.40 -3.48
C LYS A 289 -6.04 3.01 -3.54
N ALA A 290 -5.36 3.02 -2.40
CA ALA A 290 -3.99 3.53 -2.27
C ALA A 290 -3.18 2.76 -1.24
N THR A 291 -1.86 2.77 -1.37
CA THR A 291 -0.94 2.29 -0.34
C THR A 291 0.38 3.05 -0.44
N ALA A 292 1.36 2.71 0.39
CA ALA A 292 2.70 3.23 0.27
C ALA A 292 3.71 2.15 0.67
N SER A 293 4.99 2.41 0.47
CA SER A 293 6.07 1.59 1.00
C SER A 293 7.35 2.41 1.15
N SER A 294 8.25 1.89 1.98
CA SER A 294 9.64 2.33 2.03
C SER A 294 10.50 1.75 0.90
N GLN A 295 9.94 0.84 0.09
CA GLN A 295 10.65 0.15 -0.99
C GLN A 295 9.91 0.32 -2.31
N LEU A 296 10.71 0.38 -3.39
CA LEU A 296 10.15 0.40 -4.73
C LEU A 296 9.67 -1.00 -5.08
N TRP A 297 8.42 -1.11 -5.52
CA TRP A 297 7.81 -2.36 -5.92
C TRP A 297 7.92 -2.56 -7.42
N PRO A 298 8.39 -3.73 -7.88
CA PRO A 298 8.33 -4.10 -9.28
C PRO A 298 6.89 -4.01 -9.80
N SER A 299 6.68 -3.23 -10.86
CA SER A 299 5.38 -3.08 -11.54
C SER A 299 4.21 -2.69 -10.62
N GLY A 300 4.50 -1.98 -9.51
CA GLY A 300 3.47 -1.49 -8.59
C GLY A 300 2.71 -2.57 -7.82
N PHE A 301 3.22 -3.81 -7.77
CA PHE A 301 2.61 -4.90 -7.02
C PHE A 301 3.08 -4.95 -5.57
N THR A 302 2.15 -5.18 -4.63
CA THR A 302 2.53 -5.50 -3.25
C THR A 302 3.44 -6.74 -3.20
N PRO A 303 4.28 -6.89 -2.16
CA PRO A 303 5.15 -8.06 -2.03
C PRO A 303 4.38 -9.39 -2.09
N ALA A 304 4.90 -10.36 -2.85
CA ALA A 304 4.20 -11.63 -3.05
C ALA A 304 4.13 -12.48 -1.79
N GLY A 305 2.92 -12.98 -1.49
CA GLY A 305 2.66 -13.82 -0.32
C GLY A 305 2.71 -13.08 1.02
N ALA A 306 2.83 -11.75 0.99
CA ALA A 306 2.73 -10.89 2.16
C ALA A 306 1.28 -10.43 2.37
N VAL A 307 0.95 -10.14 3.63
CA VAL A 307 -0.30 -9.50 4.02
C VAL A 307 -0.02 -8.02 4.18
N TYR A 308 -0.51 -7.20 3.25
CA TYR A 308 -0.10 -5.80 3.13
C TYR A 308 -1.28 -4.84 3.23
N PRO A 309 -1.20 -3.76 4.04
CA PRO A 309 -2.29 -2.82 4.19
C PRO A 309 -2.44 -1.91 2.97
N TYR A 310 -3.68 -1.54 2.70
CA TYR A 310 -4.02 -0.51 1.74
C TYR A 310 -5.26 0.26 2.21
N LEU A 311 -5.42 1.46 1.70
CA LEU A 311 -6.55 2.35 1.94
C LEU A 311 -7.55 2.20 0.80
N THR A 312 -8.82 2.31 1.12
CA THR A 312 -9.91 2.30 0.15
C THR A 312 -10.81 3.52 0.32
N TRP A 313 -11.37 3.98 -0.79
CA TRP A 313 -12.57 4.81 -0.82
C TRP A 313 -13.70 4.00 -1.41
N SER A 314 -14.88 4.09 -0.80
CA SER A 314 -16.15 3.59 -1.32
C SER A 314 -17.26 4.41 -0.69
N VAL A 315 -17.49 5.60 -1.27
CA VAL A 315 -18.36 6.62 -0.68
C VAL A 315 -19.47 6.99 -1.65
N LYS A 316 -20.73 6.89 -1.21
CA LYS A 316 -21.87 7.42 -1.94
C LYS A 316 -21.84 8.96 -1.89
N VAL A 317 -21.44 9.56 -3.00
CA VAL A 317 -21.29 11.01 -3.10
C VAL A 317 -22.57 11.71 -3.55
N VAL A 318 -23.38 11.05 -4.37
CA VAL A 318 -24.68 11.56 -4.84
C VAL A 318 -25.76 10.52 -4.58
N THR A 319 -26.91 10.95 -4.09
CA THR A 319 -28.13 10.11 -3.97
C THR A 319 -29.32 10.89 -4.51
N ALA A 320 -30.08 10.27 -5.40
CA ALA A 320 -31.22 10.90 -6.09
C ALA A 320 -30.89 12.28 -6.68
N GLY A 321 -29.74 12.38 -7.36
CA GLY A 321 -29.25 13.61 -8.00
C GLY A 321 -28.72 14.69 -7.05
N ALA A 322 -28.76 14.49 -5.73
CA ALA A 322 -28.28 15.46 -4.74
C ALA A 322 -27.02 14.98 -4.01
N LEU A 323 -26.16 15.91 -3.58
CA LEU A 323 -24.96 15.61 -2.78
C LEU A 323 -25.34 14.93 -1.45
N SER A 324 -24.89 13.69 -1.25
CA SER A 324 -25.22 12.88 -0.07
C SER A 324 -24.08 12.75 0.94
N CYS A 325 -22.84 12.92 0.50
CA CYS A 325 -21.65 12.79 1.36
C CYS A 325 -21.39 14.03 2.24
N ASP A 326 -20.57 13.84 3.28
CA ASP A 326 -20.12 14.87 4.21
C ASP A 326 -18.59 14.89 4.38
N GLN A 327 -18.05 14.46 5.52
CA GLN A 327 -16.63 14.39 5.82
C GLN A 327 -16.28 12.95 6.21
N HIS A 328 -15.50 12.30 5.37
CA HIS A 328 -15.22 10.89 5.46
C HIS A 328 -13.75 10.70 5.82
N ALA A 329 -13.47 10.62 7.13
CA ALA A 329 -12.13 10.34 7.64
C ALA A 329 -11.80 8.84 7.56
N LEU A 330 -10.51 8.54 7.38
CA LEU A 330 -10.01 7.16 7.40
C LEU A 330 -10.43 6.44 8.68
N ASP A 331 -10.92 5.21 8.52
CA ASP A 331 -11.19 4.26 9.60
C ASP A 331 -12.27 4.68 10.61
N VAL A 332 -13.02 5.75 10.31
CA VAL A 332 -14.25 6.14 11.04
C VAL A 332 -15.42 5.28 10.57
N GLN A 333 -16.22 4.77 11.51
CA GLN A 333 -17.37 3.92 11.19
C GLN A 333 -18.33 4.63 10.24
N GLY A 334 -18.65 3.98 9.11
CA GLY A 334 -19.57 4.50 8.10
C GLY A 334 -18.98 5.56 7.17
N SER A 335 -17.70 5.92 7.32
CA SER A 335 -17.06 6.89 6.42
C SER A 335 -16.87 6.34 5.00
N GLY A 336 -16.77 5.02 4.81
CA GLY A 336 -16.42 4.46 3.51
C GLY A 336 -14.98 4.79 3.07
N VAL A 337 -14.16 5.38 3.94
CA VAL A 337 -12.72 5.49 3.79
C VAL A 337 -12.09 4.58 4.84
N ALA A 338 -11.49 3.48 4.42
CA ALA A 338 -11.11 2.41 5.34
C ALA A 338 -9.74 1.81 4.99
N THR A 339 -9.09 1.25 6.01
CA THR A 339 -7.92 0.40 5.82
C THR A 339 -8.37 -1.05 5.62
N ASP A 340 -7.87 -1.71 4.59
CA ASP A 340 -8.01 -3.15 4.34
C ASP A 340 -6.64 -3.78 4.05
N TYR A 341 -6.62 -5.08 3.75
CA TYR A 341 -5.41 -5.87 3.56
C TYR A 341 -5.49 -6.76 2.33
N VAL A 342 -4.39 -6.77 1.58
CA VAL A 342 -4.13 -7.77 0.55
C VAL A 342 -3.92 -9.11 1.23
N ARG A 343 -4.68 -10.13 0.82
CA ARG A 343 -4.63 -11.48 1.37
C ARG A 343 -4.57 -12.47 0.21
N GLY A 344 -3.35 -12.87 -0.18
CA GLY A 344 -3.15 -13.87 -1.23
C GLY A 344 -2.28 -13.37 -2.39
N ALA A 345 -2.90 -13.21 -3.56
CA ALA A 345 -2.19 -12.71 -4.73
C ALA A 345 -1.73 -11.25 -4.51
N PRO A 346 -0.56 -10.85 -5.05
CA PRO A 346 -0.14 -9.46 -5.06
C PRO A 346 -1.22 -8.54 -5.63
N GLU A 347 -1.45 -7.41 -4.96
CA GLU A 347 -2.35 -6.36 -5.45
C GLU A 347 -1.55 -5.37 -6.28
N ARG A 348 -2.08 -4.99 -7.45
CA ARG A 348 -1.47 -3.96 -8.31
C ARG A 348 -2.06 -2.60 -8.03
N PHE A 349 -1.22 -1.57 -8.09
CA PHE A 349 -1.60 -0.17 -8.12
C PHE A 349 -1.12 0.49 -9.41
N ALA A 350 -2.03 1.16 -10.12
CA ALA A 350 -1.75 1.70 -11.46
C ALA A 350 -0.73 2.86 -11.48
N TYR A 351 -0.67 3.62 -10.39
CA TYR A 351 0.18 4.81 -10.29
C TYR A 351 1.13 4.72 -9.10
N ARG A 352 2.34 5.23 -9.27
CA ARG A 352 3.31 5.42 -8.18
C ARG A 352 3.84 6.85 -8.15
N MET A 353 4.28 7.31 -6.98
CA MET A 353 4.96 8.60 -6.80
C MET A 353 5.97 8.51 -5.66
N GLY A 354 7.23 8.82 -5.96
CA GLY A 354 8.25 8.99 -4.94
C GLY A 354 8.08 10.32 -4.19
N CYS A 355 8.44 10.34 -2.92
CA CYS A 355 8.39 11.56 -2.14
C CYS A 355 9.66 12.40 -2.30
N GLU A 356 9.57 13.38 -3.20
CA GLU A 356 10.66 14.27 -3.59
C GLU A 356 10.15 15.71 -3.72
N PRO A 357 11.02 16.75 -3.69
CA PRO A 357 10.59 18.16 -3.74
C PRO A 357 9.71 18.54 -4.94
N THR A 358 9.77 17.77 -6.02
CA THR A 358 8.90 17.93 -7.19
C THR A 358 8.32 16.56 -7.52
N PRO A 359 7.29 16.14 -6.76
CA PRO A 359 6.86 14.75 -6.79
C PRO A 359 6.26 14.40 -8.15
N THR A 360 6.90 13.46 -8.84
CA THR A 360 6.48 13.00 -10.17
C THR A 360 5.77 11.65 -10.02
N ALA A 361 4.51 11.59 -10.42
CA ALA A 361 3.78 10.33 -10.49
C ALA A 361 3.96 9.69 -11.87
N SER A 362 4.09 8.36 -11.90
CA SER A 362 3.89 7.59 -13.13
C SER A 362 2.40 7.64 -13.45
N VAL A 363 1.98 8.47 -14.41
CA VAL A 363 0.56 8.64 -14.73
C VAL A 363 0.04 7.71 -15.82
N ASN A 364 0.86 6.81 -16.40
CA ASN A 364 0.45 5.93 -17.52
C ASN A 364 1.32 4.67 -17.62
N GLY A 365 1.32 3.81 -16.60
CA GLY A 365 2.41 2.83 -16.47
C GLY A 365 3.75 3.55 -16.36
N GLU A 366 4.87 2.83 -16.41
CA GLU A 366 6.16 3.49 -16.42
C GLU A 366 6.32 4.38 -17.68
N ILE A 367 6.27 5.70 -17.49
CA ILE A 367 6.72 6.65 -18.50
C ILE A 367 8.22 6.41 -18.67
N CYS A 368 8.60 5.74 -19.75
CA CYS A 368 9.98 5.69 -20.20
C CYS A 368 10.33 7.06 -20.79
N ALA A 369 10.59 8.04 -19.93
CA ALA A 369 10.98 9.37 -20.35
C ALA A 369 12.42 9.33 -20.88
N GLY A 370 12.57 9.11 -22.18
CA GLY A 370 13.83 9.23 -22.91
C GLY A 370 13.79 10.38 -23.91
N THR A 371 14.94 11.02 -24.14
CA THR A 371 15.15 11.78 -25.38
C THR A 371 15.76 10.80 -26.39
N ILE A 372 15.07 10.55 -27.49
CA ILE A 372 15.70 9.88 -28.64
C ILE A 372 16.54 10.96 -29.34
N PRO A 373 17.85 10.75 -29.54
CA PRO A 373 18.68 11.71 -30.28
C PRO A 373 18.03 12.08 -31.62
N GLY A 374 17.68 13.35 -31.79
CA GLY A 374 17.01 13.86 -33.00
C GLY A 374 15.50 14.12 -32.87
N LEU A 375 14.86 13.75 -31.76
CA LEU A 375 13.49 14.14 -31.44
C LEU A 375 13.48 15.20 -30.33
N ALA A 376 12.75 16.30 -30.56
CA ALA A 376 12.60 17.37 -29.58
C ALA A 376 11.52 17.05 -28.52
N ASP A 377 10.57 16.18 -28.87
CA ASP A 377 9.44 15.82 -28.03
C ASP A 377 9.71 14.56 -27.21
N GLN A 378 9.10 14.49 -26.03
CA GLN A 378 9.14 13.32 -25.16
C GLN A 378 8.46 12.12 -25.82
N VAL A 379 9.06 10.94 -25.63
CA VAL A 379 8.45 9.67 -26.02
C VAL A 379 7.68 9.12 -24.83
N VAL A 380 6.41 8.75 -25.04
CA VAL A 380 5.57 8.12 -24.03
C VAL A 380 5.11 6.76 -24.54
N PHE A 381 5.19 5.76 -23.67
CA PHE A 381 4.70 4.41 -23.90
C PHE A 381 3.46 4.22 -23.04
N ALA A 382 2.36 3.74 -23.62
CA ALA A 382 1.11 3.52 -22.91
C ALA A 382 0.48 2.18 -23.28
N ASP A 383 -0.03 1.47 -22.28
CA ASP A 383 -0.85 0.28 -22.49
C ASP A 383 -2.26 0.66 -22.97
N THR A 384 -2.82 -0.14 -23.88
CA THR A 384 -4.18 -0.04 -24.42
C THR A 384 -4.81 -1.44 -24.49
N ALA A 385 -6.12 -1.52 -24.72
CA ALA A 385 -6.81 -2.80 -24.87
C ALA A 385 -6.26 -3.65 -26.04
N ASP A 386 -5.67 -3.00 -27.05
CA ASP A 386 -5.13 -3.64 -28.25
C ASP A 386 -3.61 -3.86 -28.19
N GLY A 387 -2.96 -3.54 -27.06
CA GLY A 387 -1.51 -3.63 -26.86
C GLY A 387 -0.88 -2.28 -26.50
N VAL A 388 0.36 -2.04 -26.90
CA VAL A 388 1.12 -0.82 -26.55
C VAL A 388 1.06 0.23 -27.64
N VAL A 389 0.83 1.48 -27.27
CA VAL A 389 1.06 2.63 -28.17
C VAL A 389 2.28 3.43 -27.73
N VAL A 390 2.96 4.01 -28.71
CA VAL A 390 4.06 4.97 -28.51
C VAL A 390 3.60 6.31 -29.02
N SER A 391 3.75 7.35 -28.22
CA SER A 391 3.53 8.72 -28.66
C SER A 391 4.80 9.55 -28.63
N VAL A 392 4.93 10.45 -29.61
CA VAL A 392 5.99 11.45 -29.73
C VAL A 392 5.31 12.78 -30.08
N GLY A 393 5.30 13.70 -29.13
CA GLY A 393 4.51 14.93 -29.27
C GLY A 393 3.02 14.59 -29.45
N SER A 394 2.41 15.03 -30.55
CA SER A 394 1.00 14.74 -30.86
C SER A 394 0.79 13.51 -31.74
N GLN A 395 1.85 12.80 -32.13
CA GLN A 395 1.76 11.62 -32.98
C GLN A 395 1.65 10.38 -32.11
N VAL A 396 0.74 9.47 -32.46
CA VAL A 396 0.53 8.19 -31.75
C VAL A 396 0.69 7.05 -32.75
N SER A 397 1.44 6.02 -32.39
CA SER A 397 1.62 4.82 -33.21
C SER A 397 0.33 4.01 -33.29
N ALA A 398 0.26 3.09 -34.25
CA ALA A 398 -0.68 1.97 -34.13
C ALA A 398 -0.37 1.16 -32.86
N ALA A 399 -1.39 0.51 -32.29
CA ALA A 399 -1.21 -0.40 -31.17
C ALA A 399 -0.34 -1.60 -31.59
N MET A 400 0.67 -1.89 -30.79
CA MET A 400 1.55 -3.04 -30.92
C MET A 400 1.05 -4.13 -29.96
N PRO A 401 0.46 -5.22 -30.46
CA PRO A 401 -0.11 -6.24 -29.61
C PRO A 401 0.95 -6.88 -28.73
N LEU A 402 0.66 -7.03 -27.44
CA LEU A 402 1.48 -7.80 -26.51
C LEU A 402 0.98 -9.26 -26.46
N PRO A 403 1.87 -10.24 -26.19
CA PRO A 403 1.43 -11.58 -25.83
C PRO A 403 0.45 -11.56 -24.65
N ALA A 404 -0.47 -12.52 -24.62
CA ALA A 404 -1.47 -12.58 -23.55
C ALA A 404 -0.79 -12.73 -22.18
N GLY A 405 -1.05 -11.78 -21.29
CA GLY A 405 -0.47 -11.73 -19.94
C GLY A 405 0.76 -10.82 -19.82
N ASP A 406 1.27 -10.29 -20.93
CA ASP A 406 2.35 -9.30 -20.92
C ASP A 406 1.77 -7.88 -20.85
N ALA A 407 2.44 -7.02 -20.10
CA ALA A 407 2.20 -5.57 -20.05
C ALA A 407 3.51 -4.84 -20.34
N LEU A 408 3.44 -3.54 -20.66
CA LEU A 408 4.63 -2.70 -20.80
C LEU A 408 5.50 -2.70 -19.52
N GLU A 409 4.85 -2.87 -18.38
CA GLU A 409 5.46 -3.04 -17.07
C GLU A 409 6.38 -4.28 -17.01
N GLY A 410 7.69 -4.05 -17.04
CA GLY A 410 8.75 -5.07 -16.92
C GLY A 410 9.63 -5.23 -18.17
N CYS A 411 9.16 -4.83 -19.35
CA CYS A 411 10.01 -4.75 -20.55
C CYS A 411 10.89 -3.51 -20.55
N CYS A 412 10.48 -2.51 -19.79
CA CYS A 412 11.18 -1.27 -19.64
C CYS A 412 11.67 -1.12 -18.20
N LEU A 413 12.91 -1.52 -17.92
CA LEU A 413 13.56 -1.12 -16.67
C LEU A 413 13.94 0.34 -16.81
N ASP A 414 13.29 1.26 -16.08
CA ASP A 414 13.90 2.57 -15.82
C ASP A 414 15.31 2.35 -15.23
N PRO A 415 16.40 2.74 -15.93
CA PRO A 415 16.44 3.52 -17.16
C PRO A 415 16.51 2.68 -18.44
N CYS A 416 15.45 2.70 -19.25
CA CYS A 416 15.50 2.17 -20.62
C CYS A 416 16.49 2.94 -21.50
N CYS A 417 17.04 4.02 -20.96
CA CYS A 417 17.91 4.96 -21.64
C CYS A 417 19.36 4.93 -21.15
N THR A 418 19.76 3.98 -20.29
CA THR A 418 21.19 3.76 -19.99
C THR A 418 21.59 2.29 -20.08
N ALA A 419 21.54 1.73 -21.28
CA ALA A 419 22.55 0.75 -21.69
C ALA A 419 23.24 1.30 -22.95
N PRO A 420 24.58 1.19 -23.06
CA PRO A 420 25.40 1.90 -24.06
C PRO A 420 25.11 1.55 -25.52
#